data_AF-A0A416JMS7-F1
#
_entry.id   AF-A0A416JMS7-F1
#
_cell.length_a   1.000
_cell.length_b   1.000
_cell.length_c   1.000
_cell.angle_alpha   90.00
_cell.angle_beta   90.00
_cell.angle_gamma   90.00
#
_symmetry.space_group_name_H-M   'P 1'
#
loop_
_entity.id
_entity.type
_entity.pdbx_description
1 polymer ?
#
loop_
_entity_poly.entity_id
_entity_poly.type
_entity_poly.pdbx_seq_one_letter_code
_entity_poly.pdbx_strand_id
1 'polypeptide(L)' 'MKLHGKRTKQALAFYLERQKLRQEIEQTRHSIDSARNHFEQVVDPTLIDCYIYELNAAQLRYQFLLRCFKSLEPEST' A
#
# COMPACT_ATOMS: atom_id res chain seq x y z
N MET A 1 -6.70 -20.85 35.13
CA MET A 1 -7.08 -20.97 33.70
C MET A 1 -7.31 -19.58 33.08
N LYS A 2 -6.30 -18.91 32.52
CA LYS A 2 -6.46 -17.61 31.81
C LYS A 2 -5.49 -17.52 30.61
N LEU A 3 -5.68 -18.35 29.59
CA LEU A 3 -4.82 -18.36 28.39
C LEU A 3 -5.59 -18.18 27.07
N HIS A 4 -6.93 -18.21 27.09
CA HIS A 4 -7.74 -18.22 25.86
C HIS A 4 -8.05 -16.83 25.28
N GLY A 5 -8.18 -15.77 26.11
CA GLY A 5 -8.52 -14.43 25.62
C GLY A 5 -7.39 -13.64 24.95
N LYS A 6 -6.12 -14.06 25.11
CA LYS A 6 -4.97 -13.40 24.49
C LYS A 6 -4.80 -13.78 23.02
N ARG A 7 -5.02 -15.06 22.67
CA ARG A 7 -4.86 -15.56 21.29
C ARG A 7 -5.88 -14.96 20.33
N THR A 8 -7.13 -14.79 20.78
CA THR A 8 -8.20 -14.18 19.97
C THR A 8 -7.98 -12.69 19.71
N LYS A 9 -7.49 -11.93 20.70
CA LYS A 9 -7.14 -10.51 20.49
C LYS A 9 -6.00 -10.33 19.50
N GLN A 10 -4.99 -11.20 19.54
CA GLN A 10 -3.85 -11.16 18.64
C GLN A 10 -4.23 -11.53 17.19
N ALA A 11 -5.10 -12.53 17.01
CA ALA A 11 -5.64 -12.89 15.70
C ALA A 11 -6.49 -11.77 15.09
N LEU A 12 -7.32 -11.09 15.91
CA LEU A 12 -8.09 -9.94 15.47
C LEU A 12 -7.19 -8.76 15.06
N ALA A 13 -6.16 -8.45 15.86
CA ALA A 13 -5.20 -7.41 15.52
C ALA A 13 -4.49 -7.69 14.20
N PHE A 14 -4.06 -8.94 13.98
CA PHE A 14 -3.45 -9.37 12.72
C PHE A 14 -4.41 -9.23 11.52
N TYR A 15 -5.67 -9.65 11.68
CA TYR A 15 -6.68 -9.49 10.63
C TYR A 15 -6.90 -8.01 10.27
N LEU A 16 -7.05 -7.14 11.27
CA LEU A 16 -7.26 -5.71 11.05
C LEU A 16 -6.05 -5.05 10.37
N GLU A 17 -4.84 -5.39 10.79
CA GLU A 17 -3.61 -4.89 10.15
C GLU A 17 -3.53 -5.34 8.68
N ARG A 18 -3.87 -6.59 8.39
CA ARG A 18 -3.92 -7.12 7.02
C ARG A 18 -4.95 -6.40 6.17
N GLN A 19 -6.14 -6.10 6.71
CA GLN A 19 -7.17 -5.34 5.98
C GLN A 19 -6.73 -3.90 5.72
N LYS A 20 -6.12 -3.25 6.72
CA LYS A 20 -5.59 -1.89 6.59
C LYS A 20 -4.54 -1.81 5.49
N LEU A 21 -3.57 -2.72 5.47
CA LEU A 21 -2.56 -2.77 4.41
C LEU A 21 -3.18 -3.00 3.03
N ARG A 22 -4.19 -3.88 2.89
CA ARG A 22 -4.91 -4.06 1.62
C ARG A 22 -5.57 -2.77 1.15
N GLN A 23 -6.23 -2.06 2.05
CA GLN A 23 -6.87 -0.78 1.73
C GLN A 23 -5.83 0.26 1.31
N GLU A 24 -4.70 0.35 2.01
CA GLU A 24 -3.62 1.29 1.67
C GLU A 24 -2.97 0.96 0.32
N ILE A 25 -2.81 -0.32 -0.01
CA ILE A 25 -2.31 -0.80 -1.31
C ILE A 25 -3.26 -0.35 -2.42
N GLU A 26 -4.57 -0.60 -2.27
CA GLU A 26 -5.55 -0.24 -3.30
C GLU A 26 -5.66 1.28 -3.47
N GLN A 27 -5.67 2.03 -2.37
CA GLN A 27 -5.66 3.50 -2.43
C GLN A 27 -4.41 4.03 -3.13
N THR A 28 -3.25 3.44 -2.86
CA THR A 28 -1.99 3.83 -3.51
C THR A 28 -2.03 3.49 -5.00
N ARG A 29 -2.58 2.33 -5.38
CA ARG A 29 -2.78 1.95 -6.78
C ARG A 29 -3.69 2.94 -7.52
N HIS A 30 -4.83 3.32 -6.94
CA HIS A 30 -5.70 4.34 -7.54
C HIS A 30 -5.00 5.69 -7.69
N SER A 31 -4.15 6.07 -6.74
CA SER A 31 -3.38 7.31 -6.82
C SER A 31 -2.36 7.26 -7.97
N ILE A 32 -1.68 6.12 -8.16
CA ILE A 32 -0.79 5.89 -9.31
C ILE A 32 -1.57 5.99 -10.63
N ASP A 33 -2.69 5.29 -10.74
CA ASP A 33 -3.50 5.27 -11.97
C ASP A 33 -4.01 6.68 -12.30
N SER A 34 -4.47 7.44 -11.30
CA SER A 34 -4.91 8.82 -11.48
C SER A 34 -3.77 9.76 -11.91
N ALA A 35 -2.62 9.73 -11.22
CA ALA A 35 -1.46 10.54 -11.58
C ALA A 35 -0.95 10.19 -12.99
N ARG A 36 -1.00 8.91 -13.38
CA ARG A 36 -0.59 8.47 -14.72
C ARG A 36 -1.53 8.98 -15.80
N ASN A 37 -2.84 8.94 -15.56
CA ASN A 37 -3.83 9.50 -16.49
C ASN A 37 -3.62 11.00 -16.71
N HIS A 38 -3.32 11.76 -15.66
CA HIS A 38 -3.02 13.19 -15.79
C HIS A 38 -1.68 13.44 -16.49
N PHE A 39 -0.66 12.62 -16.21
CA PHE A 39 0.64 12.70 -16.86
C PHE A 39 0.55 12.50 -18.38
N GLU A 40 -0.30 11.59 -18.85
CA GLU A 40 -0.50 11.34 -20.28
C GLU A 40 -1.11 12.53 -21.03
N GLN A 41 -1.80 13.44 -20.33
CA GLN A 41 -2.51 14.58 -20.92
C GLN A 41 -1.75 15.91 -20.79
N VAL A 42 -0.74 15.98 -19.93
CA VAL A 42 -0.05 17.23 -19.64
C VAL A 42 1.05 17.51 -20.67
N VAL A 43 1.15 18.77 -21.09
CA VAL A 43 2.19 19.25 -22.02
C VAL A 43 3.07 20.33 -21.42
N ASP A 44 2.73 20.80 -20.21
CA ASP A 44 3.52 21.75 -19.46
C ASP A 44 4.78 21.06 -18.90
N PRO A 45 5.99 21.53 -19.25
CA PRO A 45 7.23 20.88 -18.83
C PRO A 45 7.44 20.81 -17.31
N THR A 46 6.98 21.83 -16.56
CA THR A 46 7.13 21.84 -15.10
C THR A 46 6.19 20.83 -14.46
N LEU A 47 4.96 20.72 -14.95
CA LEU A 47 4.01 19.72 -14.47
C LEU A 47 4.42 18.29 -14.86
N ILE A 48 5.06 18.10 -16.02
CA ILE A 48 5.67 16.82 -16.40
C ILE A 48 6.66 16.36 -15.33
N ASP A 49 7.60 17.24 -14.93
CA ASP A 49 8.56 16.92 -13.88
C ASP A 49 7.87 16.61 -12.55
N CYS A 50 6.87 17.41 -12.15
CA CYS A 50 6.09 17.15 -10.94
C CYS A 50 5.47 15.74 -10.94
N TYR A 51 4.83 15.34 -12.04
CA TYR A 51 4.21 14.02 -12.14
C TYR A 51 5.24 12.88 -12.18
N ILE A 52 6.43 13.09 -12.74
CA ILE A 52 7.52 12.10 -12.66
C ILE A 52 7.88 11.83 -11.20
N TYR A 53 8.08 12.89 -10.40
CA TYR A 53 8.39 12.74 -8.98
C TYR A 53 7.21 12.14 -8.18
N GLU A 54 5.99 12.58 -8.46
CA GLU A 54 4.78 12.06 -7.81
C GLU A 54 4.57 10.57 -8.08
N LEU A 55 4.66 10.16 -9.35
CA LEU A 55 4.54 8.76 -9.76
C LEU A 55 5.63 7.90 -9.12
N ASN A 56 6.88 8.37 -9.11
CA ASN A 56 7.97 7.64 -8.46
C ASN A 56 7.73 7.47 -6.95
N ALA A 57 7.30 8.53 -6.26
CA ALA A 57 6.98 8.48 -4.84
C ALA A 57 5.82 7.50 -4.55
N ALA A 58 4.76 7.55 -5.37
CA ALA A 58 3.62 6.65 -5.24
C ALA A 58 4.01 5.18 -5.52
N GLN A 59 4.88 4.94 -6.51
CA GLN A 59 5.42 3.61 -6.82
C GLN A 59 6.29 3.07 -5.68
N LEU A 60 7.17 3.89 -5.10
CA LEU A 60 7.99 3.51 -3.94
C LEU A 60 7.11 3.16 -2.74
N ARG A 61 6.08 3.95 -2.46
CA ARG A 61 5.08 3.65 -1.43
C ARG A 61 4.38 2.33 -1.70
N TYR A 62 3.95 2.08 -2.94
CA TYR A 62 3.30 0.83 -3.32
C TYR A 62 4.20 -0.39 -3.09
N GLN A 63 5.47 -0.30 -3.52
CA GLN A 63 6.46 -1.37 -3.30
C GLN A 63 6.70 -1.63 -1.81
N PHE A 64 6.78 -0.57 -1.00
CA PHE A 64 6.92 -0.70 0.45
C PHE A 64 5.72 -1.44 1.06
N LEU A 65 4.49 -1.01 0.73
CA LEU A 65 3.28 -1.64 1.24
C LEU A 65 3.16 -3.12 0.84
N LEU A 66 3.57 -3.47 -0.39
CA LEU A 66 3.61 -4.87 -0.83
C LEU A 66 4.61 -5.71 -0.02
N ARG A 67 5.77 -5.15 0.35
CA ARG A 67 6.74 -5.84 1.21
C ARG A 67 6.19 -6.04 2.62
N CYS A 68 5.53 -5.02 3.19
CA CYS A 68 4.85 -5.13 4.47
C CYS A 68 3.77 -6.22 4.42
N PHE A 69 2.94 -6.22 3.38
CA PHE A 69 1.89 -7.23 3.22
C PHE A 69 2.44 -8.65 3.10
N LYS A 70 3.52 -8.85 2.34
CA LYS A 70 4.21 -10.15 2.24
C LYS A 70 4.80 -10.60 3.57
N SER A 71 5.36 -9.68 4.35
CA SER A 71 5.94 -10.01 5.67
C SER A 71 4.90 -10.45 6.71
N LEU A 72 3.61 -10.18 6.47
CA LEU A 72 2.52 -10.70 7.30
C LEU A 72 2.14 -12.14 6.95
N GLU A 73 2.46 -12.62 5.74
CA GLU A 73 2.21 -14.02 5.42
C GLU A 73 3.28 -14.88 6.12
N PRO A 74 2.91 -15.86 6.95
CA PRO A 74 3.89 -16.80 7.48
C PRO A 74 4.55 -17.46 6.26
N GLU A 75 5.88 -17.42 6.16
CA GLU A 75 6.58 -18.06 5.05
C GLU A 75 6.04 -19.48 4.88
N SER A 76 5.32 -19.71 3.78
CA SER A 76 4.95 -21.05 3.36
C SER A 76 6.25 -21.74 2.99
N THR A 77 6.73 -22.59 3.90
CA THR A 77 7.89 -23.48 3.73
C THR A 77 7.79 -24.28 2.45
#